data_AF-A0A6A6GII5-F1
#
_entry.id   AF-A0A6A6GII5-F1
#
_cell.length_a   1.000
_cell.length_b   1.000
_cell.length_c   1.000
_cell.angle_alpha   90.00
_cell.angle_beta   90.00
_cell.angle_gamma   90.00
#
_symmetry.space_group_name_H-M   'P 1'
#
loop_
_entity.id
_entity.type
_entity.pdbx_description
1 polymer ?
#
loop_
_entity_poly.entity_id
_entity_poly.type
_entity_poly.pdbx_seq_one_letter_code
_entity_poly.pdbx_strand_id
1 'polypeptide(L)'
;MAATRLAPRWSNPITSSPSIFICRTCRSRLPPSARQFQTSQPQLARAQERELLDDSAPRSNPFAPGLGESDDGQRTQRGRRRRSGGDPGYTPAKTIDGLDWVGSKKWLEKMRDPKDRFEGWSRAEPAKVRPDNVEYILEKITSDAFGGAEPAFEEASRLKVQQSVAKVTGIRLPDIQAQRIKSIKDLKRALMTKPKEQKFSETFARGRGAQLRKLPNVTISARRVTMVDKENQRGRWKVIEQALLARGLPVLKKDATRQRRLL
;
A
#
# COMPACT_ATOMS: atom_id res chain seq x y z
N MET A 1 69.57 -24.08 -13.79
CA MET A 1 68.91 -24.55 -12.55
C MET A 1 67.50 -23.97 -12.52
N ALA A 2 66.51 -24.84 -12.78
CA ALA A 2 65.10 -24.48 -12.95
C ALA A 2 64.42 -24.35 -11.58
N ALA A 3 63.73 -23.24 -11.35
CA ALA A 3 62.95 -23.00 -10.13
C ALA A 3 61.45 -23.08 -10.45
N THR A 4 60.90 -24.28 -10.26
CA THR A 4 59.48 -24.62 -10.37
C THR A 4 58.70 -23.97 -9.22
N ARG A 5 57.85 -22.99 -9.52
CA ARG A 5 56.89 -22.43 -8.53
C ARG A 5 55.60 -23.23 -8.57
N LEU A 6 55.41 -24.06 -7.54
CA LEU A 6 54.17 -24.76 -7.23
C LEU A 6 53.09 -23.76 -6.77
N ALA A 7 51.95 -23.72 -7.47
CA ALA A 7 50.75 -23.05 -7.01
C ALA A 7 49.87 -24.02 -6.18
N PRO A 8 49.30 -23.61 -5.05
CA PRO A 8 48.37 -24.46 -4.30
C PRO A 8 47.02 -24.56 -5.02
N ARG A 9 46.70 -25.80 -5.42
CA ARG A 9 45.36 -26.28 -5.80
C ARG A 9 44.39 -26.07 -4.63
N TRP A 10 43.33 -25.31 -4.85
CA TRP A 10 42.12 -25.36 -4.02
C TRP A 10 41.02 -26.01 -4.86
N SER A 11 40.72 -27.26 -4.55
CA SER A 11 39.54 -27.97 -5.00
C SER A 11 38.55 -28.05 -3.85
N ASN A 12 37.36 -27.46 -4.00
CA ASN A 12 36.09 -28.14 -3.73
C ASN A 12 34.90 -27.37 -4.33
N PRO A 13 33.93 -28.08 -4.93
CA PRO A 13 32.82 -27.50 -5.68
C PRO A 13 31.70 -27.03 -4.73
N ILE A 14 31.27 -25.77 -4.88
CA ILE A 14 30.01 -25.31 -4.33
C ILE A 14 28.92 -25.85 -5.27
N THR A 15 28.23 -26.91 -4.87
CA THR A 15 26.96 -27.33 -5.45
C THR A 15 25.89 -26.32 -5.06
N SER A 16 25.90 -25.15 -5.71
CA SER A 16 24.77 -24.22 -5.68
C SER A 16 23.66 -24.79 -6.55
N SER A 17 22.52 -25.11 -5.94
CA SER A 17 21.28 -25.30 -6.70
C SER A 17 21.02 -24.04 -7.53
N PRO A 18 20.77 -24.16 -8.85
CA PRO A 18 20.53 -22.98 -9.67
C PRO A 18 19.14 -22.43 -9.32
N SER A 19 19.07 -21.36 -8.54
CA SER A 19 17.89 -20.51 -8.51
C SER A 19 17.75 -19.89 -9.91
N ILE A 20 16.82 -20.41 -10.71
CA ILE A 20 16.55 -19.95 -12.08
C ILE A 20 15.84 -18.59 -12.02
N PHE A 21 16.59 -17.54 -11.71
CA PHE A 21 16.17 -16.17 -11.97
C PHE A 21 16.73 -15.76 -13.33
N ILE A 22 15.95 -16.05 -14.37
CA ILE A 22 16.24 -15.59 -15.72
C ILE A 22 15.90 -14.11 -15.78
N CYS A 23 16.90 -13.28 -16.08
CA CYS A 23 16.69 -11.85 -16.23
C CYS A 23 15.69 -11.56 -17.37
N ARG A 24 14.99 -10.43 -17.28
CA ARG A 24 13.92 -10.06 -18.23
C ARG A 24 14.37 -10.07 -19.69
N THR A 25 15.66 -9.77 -19.92
CA THR A 25 16.31 -9.73 -21.24
C THR A 25 16.65 -11.12 -21.79
N CYS A 26 16.95 -12.08 -20.91
CA CYS A 26 17.19 -13.47 -21.31
C CYS A 26 15.87 -14.24 -21.54
N ARG A 27 14.78 -13.85 -20.86
CA ARG A 27 13.45 -14.47 -21.00
C ARG A 27 12.82 -14.27 -22.38
N SER A 28 13.18 -13.20 -23.10
CA SER A 28 12.66 -12.93 -24.45
C SER A 28 13.35 -13.72 -25.56
N ARG A 29 14.47 -14.41 -25.25
CA ARG A 29 15.25 -15.20 -26.23
C ARG A 29 14.99 -16.70 -26.16
N LEU A 30 14.13 -17.16 -25.24
CA LEU A 30 13.82 -18.59 -25.09
C LEU A 30 12.67 -19.02 -26.03
N PRO A 31 12.77 -20.23 -26.60
CA PRO A 31 11.73 -20.80 -27.44
C PRO A 31 10.42 -20.98 -26.64
N PRO A 32 9.26 -20.86 -27.30
CA PRO A 32 7.95 -20.82 -26.63
C PRO A 32 7.62 -22.06 -25.79
N SER A 33 8.26 -23.21 -26.05
CA SER A 33 8.06 -24.46 -25.30
C SER A 33 8.62 -24.46 -23.87
N ALA A 34 9.55 -23.55 -23.52
CA ALA A 34 10.16 -23.47 -22.19
C ALA A 34 9.47 -22.45 -21.26
N ARG A 35 8.35 -21.84 -21.68
CA ARG A 35 7.59 -20.89 -20.87
C ARG A 35 6.63 -21.65 -19.96
N GLN A 36 7.06 -22.03 -18.76
CA GLN A 36 6.12 -22.45 -17.72
C GLN A 36 5.21 -21.28 -17.36
N PHE A 37 3.95 -21.38 -17.77
CA PHE A 37 2.88 -20.47 -17.39
C PHE A 37 2.40 -20.85 -15.98
N GLN A 38 2.77 -20.06 -14.97
CA GLN A 38 1.96 -19.95 -13.76
C GLN A 38 0.82 -18.97 -14.06
N THR A 39 -0.21 -19.44 -14.75
CA THR A 39 -1.50 -18.77 -14.80
C THR A 39 -2.35 -19.38 -13.68
N SER A 40 -2.45 -18.66 -12.56
CA SER A 40 -3.53 -18.86 -11.60
C SER A 40 -4.85 -18.69 -12.35
N GLN A 41 -5.65 -19.76 -12.46
CA GLN A 41 -7.00 -19.71 -13.01
C GLN A 41 -7.94 -19.01 -12.01
N PRO A 42 -8.69 -17.97 -12.42
CA PRO A 42 -9.83 -17.49 -11.67
C PRO A 42 -11.08 -17.60 -12.56
N GLN A 43 -11.45 -18.82 -12.98
CA GLN A 43 -12.66 -19.01 -13.81
C GLN A 43 -13.62 -20.09 -13.33
N LEU A 44 -13.25 -20.94 -12.37
CA LEU A 44 -14.16 -21.99 -11.87
C LEU A 44 -15.02 -21.58 -10.67
N ALA A 45 -14.72 -20.47 -9.98
CA ALA A 45 -15.52 -20.02 -8.83
C ALA A 45 -16.80 -19.24 -9.21
N ARG A 46 -16.97 -18.84 -10.47
CA ARG A 46 -18.11 -18.00 -10.91
C ARG A 46 -19.23 -18.78 -11.61
N ALA A 47 -19.03 -20.07 -11.86
CA ALA A 47 -19.98 -20.93 -12.53
C ALA A 47 -20.92 -21.67 -11.55
N GLN A 48 -20.53 -21.85 -10.29
CA GLN A 48 -21.33 -22.62 -9.31
C GLN A 48 -22.38 -21.79 -8.54
N GLU A 49 -22.29 -20.46 -8.51
CA GLU A 49 -23.31 -19.62 -7.86
C GLU A 49 -24.54 -19.33 -8.74
N ARG A 50 -24.59 -19.83 -9.98
CA ARG A 50 -25.69 -19.54 -10.91
C ARG A 50 -26.79 -20.60 -10.99
N GLU A 51 -26.68 -21.73 -10.29
CA GLU A 51 -27.65 -22.83 -10.40
C GLU A 51 -28.62 -22.99 -9.22
N LEU A 52 -28.69 -22.04 -8.27
CA LEU A 52 -29.55 -22.15 -7.08
C LEU A 52 -30.59 -21.04 -6.92
N LEU A 53 -31.01 -20.38 -8.01
CA LEU A 53 -32.13 -19.45 -7.99
C LEU A 53 -33.21 -19.88 -8.97
N ASP A 54 -34.20 -20.52 -8.36
CA ASP A 54 -35.51 -20.91 -8.88
C ASP A 54 -36.13 -19.87 -9.82
N ASP A 55 -36.49 -20.33 -11.01
CA ASP A 55 -36.84 -19.55 -12.21
C ASP A 55 -38.36 -19.52 -12.40
N SER A 56 -39.08 -18.99 -11.40
CA SER A 56 -40.54 -18.85 -11.49
C SER A 56 -41.06 -17.56 -10.84
N ALA A 57 -40.58 -16.41 -11.33
CA ALA A 57 -41.31 -15.15 -11.23
C ALA A 57 -40.94 -14.21 -12.39
N PRO A 58 -41.93 -13.58 -13.08
CA PRO A 58 -41.62 -12.62 -14.13
C PRO A 58 -40.97 -11.37 -13.53
N ARG A 59 -39.67 -11.20 -13.80
CA ARG A 59 -38.91 -9.98 -13.47
C ARG A 59 -39.39 -8.84 -14.36
N SER A 60 -40.36 -8.06 -13.90
CA SER A 60 -40.69 -6.78 -14.52
C SER A 60 -39.56 -5.79 -14.26
N ASN A 61 -38.96 -5.28 -15.33
CA ASN A 61 -37.83 -4.35 -15.29
C ASN A 61 -38.40 -2.95 -14.97
N PRO A 62 -38.14 -2.34 -13.79
CA PRO A 62 -38.82 -1.12 -13.35
C PRO A 62 -38.40 0.15 -14.10
N PHE A 63 -37.48 0.05 -15.06
CA PHE A 63 -36.93 1.18 -15.82
C PHE A 63 -37.04 1.03 -17.34
N ALA A 64 -37.84 0.10 -17.85
CA ALA A 64 -38.12 0.06 -19.29
C ALA A 64 -38.95 1.31 -19.68
N PRO A 65 -38.46 2.21 -20.55
CA PRO A 65 -39.26 3.30 -21.06
C PRO A 65 -40.23 2.75 -22.09
N GLY A 66 -41.50 2.61 -21.70
CA GLY A 66 -42.58 2.16 -22.59
C GLY A 66 -42.89 3.23 -23.64
N LEU A 67 -42.31 3.06 -24.84
CA LEU A 67 -42.72 3.75 -26.05
C LEU A 67 -43.56 2.77 -26.87
N GLY A 68 -44.84 3.09 -27.02
CA GLY A 68 -45.80 2.34 -27.82
C GLY A 68 -46.80 1.60 -26.96
N GLU A 69 -47.98 2.20 -26.74
CA GLU A 69 -49.24 1.56 -27.17
C GLU A 69 -50.40 2.54 -27.00
N SER A 70 -51.25 2.44 -28.01
CA SER A 70 -52.44 3.21 -28.33
C SER A 70 -53.53 3.15 -27.27
N ASP A 71 -54.27 4.24 -27.25
CA ASP A 71 -55.60 4.43 -26.68
C ASP A 71 -56.47 3.18 -26.79
N ASP A 72 -56.93 2.66 -25.67
CA ASP A 72 -58.36 2.45 -25.38
C ASP A 72 -58.54 1.67 -24.07
N GLY A 73 -59.53 2.11 -23.29
CA GLY A 73 -60.23 1.23 -22.34
C GLY A 73 -59.64 1.09 -20.93
N GLN A 74 -60.15 1.93 -20.02
CA GLN A 74 -60.38 1.59 -18.61
C GLN A 74 -59.15 1.16 -17.79
N ARG A 75 -58.26 2.12 -17.51
CA ARG A 75 -57.27 1.97 -16.45
C ARG A 75 -57.76 2.61 -15.15
N THR A 76 -57.99 1.75 -14.17
CA THR A 76 -58.28 2.06 -12.77
C THR A 76 -57.35 3.16 -12.24
N GLN A 77 -57.95 4.13 -11.55
CA GLN A 77 -57.29 5.27 -10.92
C GLN A 77 -56.35 4.81 -9.79
N ARG A 78 -55.20 4.22 -10.11
CA ARG A 78 -54.06 4.22 -9.20
C ARG A 78 -53.53 5.64 -9.20
N GLY A 79 -53.83 6.34 -8.10
CA GLY A 79 -53.57 7.76 -7.93
C GLY A 79 -52.22 8.18 -8.51
N ARG A 80 -52.29 9.00 -9.55
CA ARG A 80 -51.19 9.92 -9.87
C ARG A 80 -50.90 10.65 -8.56
N ARG A 81 -49.79 10.33 -7.89
CA ARG A 81 -49.25 11.22 -6.86
C ARG A 81 -49.18 12.59 -7.53
N ARG A 82 -50.07 13.50 -7.11
CA ARG A 82 -49.97 14.91 -7.49
C ARG A 82 -48.52 15.27 -7.20
N ARG A 83 -47.77 15.69 -8.22
CA ARG A 83 -46.46 16.31 -8.00
C ARG A 83 -46.76 17.44 -7.05
N SER A 84 -46.39 17.28 -5.77
CA SER A 84 -46.45 18.36 -4.80
C SER A 84 -45.73 19.52 -5.47
N GLY A 85 -46.39 20.69 -5.55
CA GLY A 85 -45.78 21.89 -6.12
C GLY A 85 -44.41 22.04 -5.48
N GLY A 86 -43.37 22.03 -6.30
CA GLY A 86 -42.01 22.20 -5.80
C GLY A 86 -41.91 23.50 -5.02
N ASP A 87 -40.91 23.61 -4.15
CA ASP A 87 -40.73 24.82 -3.36
C ASP A 87 -40.67 26.05 -4.29
N PRO A 88 -41.46 27.10 -4.04
CA PRO A 88 -41.55 28.26 -4.94
C PRO A 88 -40.22 29.03 -5.07
N GLY A 89 -39.24 28.75 -4.21
CA GLY A 89 -37.88 29.29 -4.28
C GLY A 89 -36.86 28.42 -5.01
N TYR A 90 -37.23 27.24 -5.54
CA TYR A 90 -36.30 26.40 -6.28
C TYR A 90 -36.03 26.96 -7.68
N THR A 91 -34.77 27.30 -7.96
CA THR A 91 -34.32 27.68 -9.30
C THR A 91 -33.41 26.58 -9.87
N PRO A 92 -33.71 26.01 -11.05
CA PRO A 92 -32.88 24.97 -11.64
C PRO A 92 -31.53 25.55 -12.08
N ALA A 93 -30.45 24.83 -11.83
CA ALA A 93 -29.10 25.25 -12.20
C ALA A 93 -28.89 25.24 -13.72
N LYS A 94 -28.20 26.27 -14.24
CA LYS A 94 -27.90 26.44 -15.67
C LYS A 94 -26.55 25.82 -16.07
N THR A 95 -25.60 25.79 -15.14
CA THR A 95 -24.28 25.18 -15.32
C THR A 95 -24.07 24.12 -14.24
N ILE A 96 -23.22 23.14 -14.53
CA ILE A 96 -22.77 22.17 -13.52
C ILE A 96 -21.76 22.79 -12.54
N ASP A 97 -21.20 23.94 -12.89
CA ASP A 97 -20.21 24.65 -12.10
C ASP A 97 -20.81 25.11 -10.76
N GLY A 98 -20.23 24.62 -9.67
CA GLY A 98 -20.68 24.94 -8.31
C GLY A 98 -21.76 24.00 -7.75
N LEU A 99 -22.21 22.99 -8.50
CA LEU A 99 -23.08 21.94 -7.95
C LEU A 99 -22.28 20.93 -7.12
N ASP A 100 -22.89 20.44 -6.05
CA ASP A 100 -22.31 19.40 -5.20
C ASP A 100 -22.31 18.05 -5.92
N TRP A 101 -21.12 17.44 -6.04
CA TRP A 101 -20.94 16.11 -6.60
C TRP A 101 -21.16 15.03 -5.54
N VAL A 102 -22.39 14.50 -5.46
CA VAL A 102 -22.79 13.41 -4.56
C VAL A 102 -22.42 12.05 -5.16
N GLY A 103 -22.11 11.05 -4.31
CA GLY A 103 -21.84 9.67 -4.74
C GLY A 103 -20.42 9.38 -5.26
N SER A 104 -19.54 10.38 -5.29
CA SER A 104 -18.13 10.17 -5.60
C SER A 104 -17.39 9.47 -4.44
N LYS A 105 -16.24 8.82 -4.72
CA LYS A 105 -15.40 8.22 -3.65
C LYS A 105 -15.01 9.24 -2.58
N LYS A 106 -14.74 10.49 -2.98
CA LYS A 106 -14.42 11.58 -2.03
C LYS A 106 -15.61 11.96 -1.16
N TRP A 107 -16.82 11.93 -1.72
CA TRP A 107 -18.05 12.16 -0.97
C TRP A 107 -18.24 11.05 0.07
N LEU A 108 -18.05 9.78 -0.31
CA LEU A 108 -18.06 8.63 0.61
C LEU A 108 -16.99 8.74 1.70
N GLU A 109 -15.77 9.16 1.37
CA GLU A 109 -14.69 9.35 2.35
C GLU A 109 -14.99 10.47 3.35
N LYS A 110 -15.65 11.56 2.92
CA LYS A 110 -16.07 12.67 3.79
C LYS A 110 -17.23 12.29 4.71
N MET A 111 -18.14 11.45 4.20
CA MET A 111 -19.28 10.92 4.94
C MET A 111 -18.93 9.69 5.79
N ARG A 112 -17.71 9.16 5.68
CA ARG A 112 -17.30 7.98 6.44
C ARG A 112 -17.23 8.33 7.92
N ASP A 113 -18.00 7.60 8.71
CA ASP A 113 -18.07 7.86 10.14
C ASP A 113 -16.69 7.70 10.79
N PRO A 114 -16.30 8.57 11.74
CA PRO A 114 -15.07 8.41 12.49
C PRO A 114 -14.96 7.05 13.21
N LYS A 115 -16.09 6.38 13.46
CA LYS A 115 -16.21 5.06 14.08
C LYS A 115 -15.75 3.91 13.16
N ASP A 116 -15.65 4.13 11.86
CA ASP A 116 -15.15 3.13 10.89
C ASP A 116 -13.62 3.04 10.84
N ARG A 117 -12.92 3.71 11.77
CA ARG A 117 -11.46 3.61 11.86
C ARG A 117 -11.08 2.23 12.36
N PHE A 118 -10.13 1.60 11.68
CA PHE A 118 -9.64 0.29 12.07
C PHE A 118 -8.99 0.33 13.45
N GLU A 119 -9.60 -0.35 14.42
CA GLU A 119 -9.00 -0.62 15.72
C GLU A 119 -8.28 -1.97 15.66
N GLY A 120 -6.96 -1.91 15.55
CA GLY A 120 -6.11 -3.09 15.65
C GLY A 120 -5.97 -3.55 17.10
N TRP A 121 -5.64 -4.82 17.27
CA TRP A 121 -5.32 -5.38 18.60
C TRP A 121 -4.01 -4.83 19.19
N SER A 122 -3.10 -4.42 18.33
CA SER A 122 -1.91 -3.67 18.73
C SER A 122 -2.25 -2.20 18.93
N ARG A 123 -1.49 -1.52 19.78
CA ARG A 123 -1.60 -0.07 19.95
C ARG A 123 -1.51 0.67 18.60
N ALA A 124 -2.29 1.75 18.48
CA ALA A 124 -2.28 2.61 17.30
C ALA A 124 -0.89 3.23 17.04
N GLU A 125 -0.17 3.60 18.10
CA GLU A 125 1.20 4.07 18.02
C GLU A 125 2.16 3.12 18.76
N PRO A 126 3.28 2.72 18.12
CA PRO A 126 4.26 1.88 18.79
C PRO A 126 4.97 2.65 19.92
N ALA A 127 5.13 2.00 21.05
CA ALA A 127 5.83 2.54 22.20
C ALA A 127 7.30 2.84 21.86
N LYS A 128 7.79 4.00 22.32
CA LYS A 128 9.21 4.36 22.21
C LYS A 128 10.00 3.57 23.25
N VAL A 129 10.52 2.42 22.85
CA VAL A 129 11.38 1.58 23.67
C VAL A 129 12.76 2.25 23.82
N ARG A 130 13.13 2.62 25.04
CA ARG A 130 14.38 3.31 25.45
C ARG A 130 14.99 2.56 26.64
N PRO A 131 16.32 2.60 26.85
CA PRO A 131 16.94 1.92 27.99
C PRO A 131 16.24 2.23 29.32
N ASP A 132 15.83 3.47 29.52
CA ASP A 132 15.18 3.97 30.75
C ASP A 132 13.80 3.34 31.04
N ASN A 133 13.06 2.91 30.02
CA ASN A 133 11.70 2.37 30.20
C ASN A 133 11.56 0.90 29.82
N VAL A 134 12.61 0.29 29.27
CA VAL A 134 12.59 -1.10 28.81
C VAL A 134 12.33 -2.07 29.97
N GLU A 135 12.87 -1.79 31.15
CA GLU A 135 12.71 -2.68 32.32
C GLU A 135 11.26 -2.72 32.81
N TYR A 136 10.63 -1.56 32.94
CA TYR A 136 9.19 -1.46 33.23
C TYR A 136 8.32 -2.14 32.15
N ILE A 137 8.68 -1.98 30.87
CA ILE A 137 7.96 -2.63 29.77
C ILE A 137 8.10 -4.16 29.86
N LEU A 138 9.30 -4.66 30.17
CA LEU A 138 9.55 -6.09 30.32
C LEU A 138 8.78 -6.67 31.49
N GLU A 139 8.77 -5.99 32.64
CA GLU A 139 8.00 -6.39 33.81
C GLU A 139 6.51 -6.52 33.47
N LYS A 140 5.94 -5.53 32.78
CA LYS A 140 4.55 -5.56 32.31
C LYS A 140 4.27 -6.68 31.32
N ILE A 141 5.20 -6.96 30.41
CA ILE A 141 5.06 -8.09 29.47
C ILE A 141 5.09 -9.41 30.23
N THR A 142 5.99 -9.56 31.21
CA THR A 142 6.10 -10.78 32.01
C THR A 142 4.88 -11.00 32.90
N SER A 143 4.32 -9.94 33.49
CA SER A 143 3.09 -10.02 34.27
C SER A 143 1.90 -10.47 33.40
N ASP A 144 1.76 -9.89 32.19
CA ASP A 144 0.67 -10.24 31.28
C ASP A 144 0.83 -11.65 30.69
N ALA A 145 2.07 -12.08 30.38
CA ALA A 145 2.32 -13.36 29.71
C ALA A 145 2.38 -14.56 30.67
N PHE A 146 2.95 -14.37 31.86
CA PHE A 146 3.27 -15.44 32.81
C PHE A 146 2.53 -15.33 34.16
N GLY A 147 1.84 -14.22 34.44
CA GLY A 147 1.07 -14.08 35.68
C GLY A 147 1.92 -14.10 36.96
N GLY A 148 3.20 -13.76 36.88
CA GLY A 148 4.15 -13.79 38.02
C GLY A 148 4.93 -15.10 38.21
N ALA A 149 4.70 -16.11 37.36
CA ALA A 149 5.53 -17.32 37.33
C ALA A 149 6.90 -17.05 36.66
N GLU A 150 7.88 -17.93 36.92
CA GLU A 150 9.18 -17.83 36.26
C GLU A 150 9.02 -17.93 34.72
N PRO A 151 9.72 -17.08 33.95
CA PRO A 151 9.51 -16.95 32.51
C PRO A 151 10.13 -18.13 31.76
N ALA A 152 9.36 -19.19 31.57
CA ALA A 152 9.72 -20.31 30.71
C ALA A 152 9.29 -20.02 29.25
N PHE A 153 10.26 -19.79 28.36
CA PHE A 153 10.03 -19.52 26.92
C PHE A 153 9.76 -20.79 26.10
N GLU A 154 8.86 -21.62 26.61
CA GLU A 154 8.34 -22.81 25.94
C GLU A 154 7.37 -22.44 24.80
N GLU A 155 7.05 -23.42 23.95
CA GLU A 155 6.24 -23.20 22.76
C GLU A 155 4.85 -22.63 23.05
N ALA A 156 4.21 -23.09 24.14
CA ALA A 156 2.91 -22.58 24.60
C ALA A 156 2.96 -21.13 25.10
N SER A 157 4.07 -20.72 25.71
CA SER A 157 4.25 -19.39 26.31
C SER A 157 4.73 -18.34 25.31
N ARG A 158 5.43 -18.75 24.24
CA ARG A 158 5.96 -17.84 23.20
C ARG A 158 4.87 -17.01 22.54
N LEU A 159 3.75 -17.65 22.21
CA LEU A 159 2.63 -16.95 21.59
C LEU A 159 2.10 -15.88 22.55
N LYS A 160 1.84 -16.22 23.83
CA LYS A 160 1.43 -15.27 24.86
C LYS A 160 2.40 -14.11 25.01
N VAL A 161 3.71 -14.38 25.00
CA VAL A 161 4.74 -13.33 25.01
C VAL A 161 4.63 -12.43 23.79
N GLN A 162 4.53 -12.98 22.58
CA GLN A 162 4.33 -12.18 21.36
C GLN A 162 3.05 -11.32 21.45
N GLN A 163 1.99 -11.89 22.03
CA GLN A 163 0.74 -11.19 22.23
C GLN A 163 0.88 -10.00 23.18
N SER A 164 1.47 -10.23 24.35
CA SER A 164 1.71 -9.20 25.36
C SER A 164 2.67 -8.13 24.85
N VAL A 165 3.72 -8.51 24.11
CA VAL A 165 4.62 -7.56 23.43
C VAL A 165 3.82 -6.66 22.48
N ALA A 166 2.97 -7.23 21.62
CA ALA A 166 2.17 -6.45 20.67
C ALA A 166 1.15 -5.53 21.36
N LYS A 167 0.51 -5.99 22.44
CA LYS A 167 -0.42 -5.18 23.25
C LYS A 167 0.28 -4.03 23.97
N VAL A 168 1.39 -4.30 24.65
CA VAL A 168 2.09 -3.31 25.49
C VAL A 168 2.90 -2.32 24.64
N THR A 169 3.60 -2.83 23.63
CA THR A 169 4.55 -2.02 22.84
C THR A 169 3.99 -1.61 21.48
N GLY A 170 2.96 -2.27 20.95
CA GLY A 170 2.53 -2.07 19.57
C GLY A 170 3.50 -2.61 18.51
N ILE A 171 4.63 -3.20 18.92
CA ILE A 171 5.63 -3.78 18.03
C ILE A 171 5.29 -5.26 17.82
N ARG A 172 5.24 -5.69 16.55
CA ARG A 172 5.05 -7.11 16.22
C ARG A 172 6.41 -7.81 16.16
N LEU A 173 6.60 -8.80 17.03
CA LEU A 173 7.79 -9.64 17.03
C LEU A 173 7.60 -10.78 16.00
N PRO A 174 8.41 -10.85 14.92
CA PRO A 174 8.29 -11.91 13.93
C PRO A 174 8.63 -13.27 14.52
N ASP A 175 7.98 -14.33 14.05
CA ASP A 175 8.07 -15.68 14.64
C ASP A 175 9.50 -16.22 14.66
N ILE A 176 10.29 -15.92 13.62
CA ILE A 176 11.72 -16.28 13.56
C ILE A 176 12.51 -15.65 14.72
N GLN A 177 12.15 -14.43 15.14
CA GLN A 177 12.79 -13.80 16.29
C GLN A 177 12.25 -14.38 17.60
N ALA A 178 10.95 -14.64 17.70
CA ALA A 178 10.35 -15.24 18.89
C ALA A 178 10.90 -16.63 19.21
N GLN A 179 11.17 -17.46 18.19
CA GLN A 179 11.81 -18.77 18.35
C GLN A 179 13.25 -18.69 18.88
N ARG A 180 13.96 -17.58 18.61
CA ARG A 180 15.35 -17.39 19.07
C ARG A 180 15.43 -16.90 20.51
N ILE A 181 14.35 -16.34 21.04
CA ILE A 181 14.30 -15.77 22.39
C ILE A 181 14.09 -16.91 23.39
N LYS A 182 15.11 -17.17 24.21
CA LYS A 182 15.05 -18.17 25.28
C LYS A 182 15.05 -17.56 26.67
N SER A 183 15.36 -16.26 26.77
CA SER A 183 15.50 -15.53 28.04
C SER A 183 14.93 -14.12 27.92
N ILE A 184 14.60 -13.51 29.08
CA ILE A 184 14.23 -12.09 29.17
C ILE A 184 15.32 -11.19 28.58
N LYS A 185 16.61 -11.57 28.72
CA LYS A 185 17.74 -10.81 28.13
C LYS A 185 17.67 -10.77 26.60
N ASP A 186 17.27 -11.88 25.97
CA ASP A 186 17.08 -11.94 24.53
C ASP A 186 15.86 -11.12 24.08
N LEU A 187 14.79 -11.14 24.89
CA LEU A 187 13.62 -10.30 24.66
C LEU A 187 13.98 -8.80 24.77
N LYS A 188 14.75 -8.41 25.79
CA LYS A 188 15.31 -7.05 25.97
C LYS A 188 16.10 -6.64 24.72
N ARG A 189 17.00 -7.51 24.26
CA ARG A 189 17.81 -7.27 23.05
C ARG A 189 16.94 -7.12 21.81
N ALA A 190 15.92 -7.96 21.63
CA ALA A 190 15.00 -7.89 20.50
C ALA A 190 14.20 -6.58 20.48
N LEU A 191 13.68 -6.13 21.63
CA LEU A 191 12.95 -4.88 21.75
C LEU A 191 13.83 -3.63 21.55
N MET A 192 15.10 -3.70 21.98
CA MET A 192 16.05 -2.60 21.77
C MET A 192 16.66 -2.58 20.37
N THR A 193 16.48 -3.65 19.58
CA THR A 193 16.99 -3.70 18.21
C THR A 193 16.17 -2.74 17.35
N LYS A 194 16.82 -1.68 16.86
CA LYS A 194 16.17 -0.72 15.97
C LYS A 194 15.62 -1.46 14.74
N PRO A 195 14.39 -1.14 14.28
CA PRO A 195 13.88 -1.70 13.05
C PRO A 195 14.85 -1.41 11.91
N LYS A 196 15.00 -2.36 10.98
CA LYS A 196 15.87 -2.21 9.81
C LYS A 196 15.56 -0.89 9.12
N GLU A 197 16.58 -0.06 8.93
CA GLU A 197 16.43 1.24 8.28
C GLU A 197 15.84 1.05 6.87
N GLN A 198 14.73 1.74 6.58
CA GLN A 198 13.87 1.37 5.46
C GLN A 198 14.31 1.95 4.11
N LYS A 199 15.20 2.95 4.08
CA LYS A 199 15.64 3.58 2.81
C LYS A 199 17.16 3.69 2.72
N PHE A 200 17.69 3.27 1.57
CA PHE A 200 19.10 3.44 1.24
C PHE A 200 19.55 4.91 1.35
N SER A 201 18.70 5.87 0.97
CA SER A 201 19.04 7.30 1.10
C SER A 201 19.28 7.71 2.56
N GLU A 202 18.55 7.13 3.50
CA GLU A 202 18.68 7.40 4.94
C GLU A 202 19.93 6.69 5.51
N THR A 203 20.14 5.42 5.15
CA THR A 203 21.30 4.64 5.60
C THR A 203 22.60 5.21 5.05
N PHE A 204 22.60 5.59 3.77
CA PHE A 204 23.72 6.20 3.09
C PHE A 204 24.04 7.56 3.70
N ALA A 205 23.04 8.39 4.00
CA ALA A 205 23.26 9.70 4.62
C ALA A 205 23.93 9.62 6.00
N ARG A 206 23.61 8.59 6.82
CA ARG A 206 24.18 8.42 8.17
C ARG A 206 25.59 7.84 8.18
N GLY A 207 25.91 6.94 7.23
CA GLY A 207 27.20 6.27 7.16
C GLY A 207 28.16 6.92 6.16
N ARG A 208 28.55 6.16 5.13
CA ARG A 208 29.51 6.58 4.09
C ARG A 208 29.12 7.86 3.35
N GLY A 209 27.84 8.17 3.23
CA GLY A 209 27.37 9.39 2.59
C GLY A 209 27.74 10.65 3.37
N ALA A 210 27.92 10.60 4.70
CA ALA A 210 28.42 11.73 5.47
C ALA A 210 29.89 12.05 5.12
N GLN A 211 30.70 11.02 4.89
CA GLN A 211 32.09 11.17 4.44
C GLN A 211 32.16 11.70 3.01
N LEU A 212 31.33 11.14 2.11
CA LEU A 212 31.29 11.55 0.71
C LEU A 212 30.73 12.98 0.50
N ARG A 213 29.87 13.47 1.41
CA ARG A 213 29.40 14.86 1.40
C ARG A 213 30.49 15.88 1.76
N LYS A 214 31.57 15.46 2.44
CA LYS A 214 32.70 16.35 2.76
C LYS A 214 33.57 16.63 1.53
N LEU A 215 33.46 15.81 0.49
CA LEU A 215 34.26 15.96 -0.72
C LEU A 215 33.63 17.02 -1.64
N PRO A 216 34.40 18.01 -2.12
CA PRO A 216 33.86 19.13 -2.90
C PRO A 216 33.40 18.74 -4.31
N ASN A 217 33.85 17.60 -4.84
CA ASN A 217 33.53 17.10 -6.18
C ASN A 217 32.38 16.10 -6.21
N VAL A 218 31.76 15.79 -5.07
CA VAL A 218 30.68 14.78 -4.99
C VAL A 218 29.40 15.43 -4.50
N THR A 219 28.36 15.38 -5.33
CA THR A 219 27.02 15.86 -4.97
C THR A 219 26.06 14.70 -4.82
N ILE A 220 25.44 14.56 -3.65
CA ILE A 220 24.48 13.49 -3.34
C ILE A 220 23.09 14.10 -3.18
N SER A 221 22.15 13.72 -4.04
CA SER A 221 20.76 14.13 -3.93
C SER A 221 19.94 13.14 -3.09
N ALA A 222 19.01 13.64 -2.27
CA ALA A 222 18.14 12.79 -1.44
C ALA A 222 17.04 12.08 -2.26
N ARG A 223 16.68 12.64 -3.42
CA ARG A 223 15.67 12.14 -4.35
C ARG A 223 16.22 12.09 -5.77
N ARG A 224 15.51 11.41 -6.67
CA ARG A 224 15.80 11.39 -8.10
C ARG A 224 15.79 12.81 -8.66
N VAL A 225 16.86 13.22 -9.32
CA VAL A 225 16.93 14.48 -10.08
C VAL A 225 16.09 14.32 -11.35
N THR A 226 15.07 15.16 -11.50
CA THR A 226 14.17 15.17 -12.66
C THR A 226 14.72 16.07 -13.77
N MET A 227 14.13 16.03 -14.98
CA MET A 227 14.53 16.93 -16.08
C MET A 227 14.26 18.40 -15.74
N VAL A 228 13.15 18.67 -15.04
CA VAL A 228 12.82 20.01 -14.53
C VAL A 228 13.91 20.51 -13.59
N ASP A 229 14.38 19.68 -12.65
CA ASP A 229 15.46 20.07 -11.75
C ASP A 229 16.76 20.41 -12.50
N LYS A 230 17.07 19.69 -13.59
CA LYS A 230 18.23 20.00 -14.46
C LYS A 230 18.07 21.32 -15.22
N GLU A 231 16.88 21.60 -15.73
CA GLU A 231 16.58 22.85 -16.43
C GLU A 231 16.56 24.05 -15.47
N ASN A 232 16.13 23.83 -14.22
CA ASN A 232 16.18 24.83 -13.16
C ASN A 232 17.62 25.12 -12.73
N GLN A 233 18.47 24.09 -12.57
CA GLN A 233 19.91 24.26 -12.32
C GLN A 233 20.60 25.04 -13.44
N ARG A 234 20.14 24.91 -14.70
CA ARG A 234 20.62 25.68 -15.85
C ARG A 234 19.99 27.08 -15.96
N GLY A 235 19.00 27.42 -15.13
CA GLY A 235 18.25 28.68 -15.18
C GLY A 235 17.24 28.82 -16.32
N ARG A 236 17.12 27.82 -17.21
CA ARG A 236 16.24 27.87 -18.40
C ARG A 236 14.77 27.66 -18.08
N TRP A 237 14.48 27.02 -16.95
CA TRP A 237 13.11 26.68 -16.56
C TRP A 237 12.17 27.90 -16.50
N LYS A 238 12.66 29.05 -16.04
CA LYS A 238 11.88 30.30 -15.95
C LYS A 238 11.33 30.75 -17.32
N VAL A 239 12.15 30.62 -18.36
CA VAL A 239 11.76 31.00 -19.74
C VAL A 239 10.73 30.01 -20.29
N ILE A 240 10.94 28.72 -20.03
CA ILE A 240 10.01 27.66 -20.44
C ILE A 240 8.64 27.85 -19.79
N GLU A 241 8.61 28.14 -18.48
CA GLU A 241 7.39 28.40 -17.73
C GLU A 241 6.61 29.60 -18.29
N GLN A 242 7.28 30.74 -18.51
CA GLN A 242 6.65 31.92 -19.11
C GLN A 242 6.11 31.65 -20.52
N ALA A 243 6.88 30.95 -21.37
CA ALA A 243 6.45 30.61 -22.72
C ALA A 243 5.25 29.65 -22.75
N LEU A 244 5.17 28.71 -21.80
CA LEU A 244 4.02 27.81 -21.66
C LEU A 244 2.78 28.59 -21.21
N LEU A 245 2.90 29.46 -20.21
CA LEU A 245 1.79 30.29 -19.71
C LEU A 245 1.26 31.24 -20.79
N ALA A 246 2.14 31.90 -21.54
CA ALA A 246 1.75 32.79 -22.64
C ALA A 246 0.97 32.06 -23.76
N ARG A 247 1.17 30.75 -23.90
CA ARG A 247 0.48 29.89 -24.87
C ARG A 247 -0.76 29.21 -24.28
N GLY A 248 -1.12 29.50 -23.03
CA GLY A 248 -2.20 28.81 -22.31
C GLY A 248 -1.92 27.31 -22.10
N LEU A 249 -0.65 26.88 -22.18
CA LEU A 249 -0.25 25.50 -21.98
C LEU A 249 0.05 25.20 -20.50
N PRO A 250 -0.26 23.98 -20.03
CA PRO A 250 -0.01 23.59 -18.65
C PRO A 250 1.48 23.43 -18.37
N VAL A 251 1.98 24.08 -17.32
CA VAL A 251 3.41 24.07 -16.92
C VAL A 251 3.83 22.71 -16.37
N LEU A 252 2.97 22.05 -15.59
CA LEU A 252 3.19 20.68 -15.12
C LEU A 252 2.07 19.74 -15.57
N LYS A 253 2.39 18.44 -15.65
CA LYS A 253 1.42 17.39 -16.05
C LYS A 253 0.12 17.39 -15.22
N LYS A 254 0.20 17.83 -13.95
CA LYS A 254 -0.97 17.92 -13.06
C LYS A 254 -1.94 19.01 -13.50
N ASP A 255 -1.45 20.09 -14.10
CA ASP A 255 -2.26 21.21 -14.55
C ASP A 255 -2.99 20.86 -15.84
N ALA A 256 -2.34 20.08 -16.71
CA ALA A 256 -2.92 19.55 -17.95
C ALA A 256 -4.15 18.65 -17.70
N THR A 257 -4.09 17.86 -16.63
CA THR A 257 -5.17 16.92 -16.26
C THR A 257 -6.27 17.59 -15.45
N ARG A 258 -5.98 18.70 -14.75
CA ARG A 258 -6.99 19.48 -14.02
C ARG A 258 -7.87 20.29 -14.98
N GLN A 259 -7.27 20.90 -16.00
CA GLN A 259 -7.99 21.66 -17.02
C GLN A 259 -8.89 20.76 -17.90
N ARG A 260 -8.41 19.56 -18.27
CA ARG A 260 -9.20 18.58 -19.05
C ARG A 260 -10.32 17.86 -18.29
N ARG A 261 -10.40 18.02 -16.97
CA ARG A 261 -11.51 17.49 -16.15
C ARG A 261 -12.59 18.54 -15.86
N LEU A 262 -12.31 19.79 -16.19
CA LEU A 262 -13.22 20.94 -16.06
C LEU A 262 -13.84 21.34 -17.41
N LEU A 263 -13.49 20.61 -18.47
CA LEU A 263 -14.10 20.64 -19.81
C LEU A 263 -14.72 19.26 -20.06
#